data_AF-A0A087U6D6-F1
#
_entry.id   AF-A0A087U6D6-F1
#
_cell.length_a   1.000
_cell.length_b   1.000
_cell.length_c   1.000
_cell.angle_alpha   90.00
_cell.angle_beta   90.00
_cell.angle_gamma   90.00
#
_symmetry.space_group_name_H-M   'P 1'
#
loop_
_entity.id
_entity.type
_entity.pdbx_description
1 polymer ?
#
loop_
_entity_poly.entity_id
_entity_poly.type
_entity_poly.pdbx_seq_one_letter_code
_entity_poly.pdbx_strand_id
1 'polypeptide(L)'
;MAAIALDEYELLGDARYRSYISAVDKALKSFEYTSEWADLICALAKLNKVLLSNVKYSIIPRRITVSKRLAQCMHPALPSGVHLKALETYDIIFKCIGPVRLSQELFIYSAGLFPLFANAAMNVKPSLLSVYETHFVPLGEKLRPGLNGFLIGVLPGLEEG
;
A
#
# COMPACT_ATOMS: atom_id res chain seq x y z
N MET A 1 -10.90 11.50 -8.65
CA MET A 1 -10.61 12.15 -7.34
C MET A 1 -11.83 12.78 -6.70
N ALA A 2 -12.68 13.55 -7.40
CA ALA A 2 -13.86 14.20 -6.81
C ALA A 2 -14.86 13.23 -6.14
N ALA A 3 -15.18 12.10 -6.78
CA ALA A 3 -16.09 11.10 -6.20
C ALA A 3 -15.58 10.49 -4.88
N ILE A 4 -14.27 10.21 -4.79
CA ILE A 4 -13.64 9.65 -3.58
C ILE A 4 -13.73 10.64 -2.41
N ALA A 5 -13.58 11.94 -2.69
CA ALA A 5 -13.68 12.99 -1.66
C ALA A 5 -15.11 13.10 -1.11
N LEU A 6 -16.13 12.88 -1.95
CA LEU A 6 -17.52 12.86 -1.53
C LEU A 6 -17.83 11.64 -0.66
N ASP A 7 -17.43 10.44 -1.10
CA ASP A 7 -17.60 9.21 -0.33
C ASP A 7 -16.92 9.31 1.06
N GLU A 8 -15.71 9.89 1.11
CA GLU A 8 -14.99 10.10 2.37
C GLU A 8 -15.67 11.15 3.27
N TYR A 9 -16.26 12.20 2.67
CA TYR A 9 -16.99 13.22 3.41
C TYR A 9 -18.24 12.65 4.11
N GLU A 10 -18.98 11.77 3.44
CA GLU A 10 -20.14 11.09 4.03
C GLU A 10 -19.73 10.24 5.25
N LEU A 11 -18.59 9.55 5.17
CA LEU A 11 -18.05 8.76 6.28
C LEU A 11 -17.66 9.61 7.50
N LEU A 12 -17.41 10.92 7.36
CA LEU A 12 -17.12 11.79 8.50
C LEU A 12 -18.29 11.87 9.48
N GLY A 13 -19.52 11.57 9.04
CA GLY A 13 -20.69 11.44 9.91
C GLY A 13 -20.62 10.24 10.87
N ASP A 14 -19.92 9.16 10.53
CA ASP A 14 -19.75 7.96 11.36
C ASP A 14 -18.69 8.17 12.44
N ALA A 15 -19.10 8.10 13.71
CA ALA A 15 -18.21 8.21 14.86
C ALA A 15 -17.07 7.17 14.84
N ARG A 16 -17.34 5.95 14.36
CA ARG A 16 -16.33 4.88 14.27
C ARG A 16 -15.29 5.19 13.18
N TYR A 17 -15.69 5.84 12.08
CA TYR A 17 -14.76 6.29 11.06
C TYR A 17 -13.89 7.45 11.56
N ARG A 18 -14.46 8.38 12.34
CA ARG A 18 -13.67 9.43 13.01
C ARG A 18 -12.64 8.84 13.99
N SER A 19 -13.01 7.81 14.75
CA SER A 19 -12.05 7.07 15.59
C SER A 19 -10.98 6.37 14.75
N TYR A 20 -11.34 5.79 13.60
CA TYR A 20 -10.39 5.19 12.67
C TYR A 20 -9.39 6.23 12.12
N ILE A 21 -9.85 7.42 11.71
CA ILE A 21 -8.97 8.53 11.30
C ILE A 21 -7.97 8.84 12.41
N SER A 22 -8.44 9.03 13.66
CA SER A 22 -7.56 9.32 14.79
C SER A 22 -6.55 8.20 15.06
N ALA A 23 -6.93 6.94 14.90
CA ALA A 23 -6.05 5.80 15.07
C ALA A 23 -4.97 5.73 13.97
N VAL A 24 -5.34 6.03 12.72
CA VAL A 24 -4.40 6.12 11.59
C VAL A 24 -3.43 7.28 11.80
N ASP A 25 -3.91 8.46 12.18
CA ASP A 25 -3.05 9.62 12.48
C ASP A 25 -2.04 9.29 13.60
N LYS A 26 -2.47 8.57 14.64
CA LYS A 26 -1.56 8.10 15.71
C LYS A 26 -0.54 7.09 15.22
N ALA A 27 -0.93 6.15 14.35
CA ALA A 27 0.00 5.19 13.75
C ALA A 27 1.02 5.90 12.84
N LEU A 28 0.58 6.86 12.02
CA LEU A 28 1.43 7.62 11.11
C LEU A 28 2.52 8.42 11.81
N LYS A 29 2.26 8.94 13.03
CA LYS A 29 3.30 9.58 13.85
C LYS A 29 4.51 8.68 14.12
N SER A 30 4.35 7.35 14.14
CA SER A 30 5.49 6.44 14.33
C SER A 30 6.47 6.46 13.15
N PHE A 31 6.05 6.93 11.97
CA PHE A 31 6.93 7.08 10.79
C PHE A 31 7.72 8.40 10.78
N GLU A 32 7.45 9.32 11.70
CA GLU A 32 8.15 10.62 11.78
C GLU A 32 9.42 10.55 12.63
N TYR A 33 9.52 9.55 13.52
CA TYR A 33 10.60 9.41 14.50
C TYR A 33 11.42 8.13 14.30
N THR A 34 11.55 7.65 13.05
CA THR A 34 12.32 6.45 12.75
C THR A 34 13.80 6.77 12.64
N SER A 35 14.63 6.11 13.43
CA SER A 35 16.10 6.24 13.37
C SER A 35 16.73 5.03 12.70
N GLU A 36 16.10 3.86 12.80
CA GLU A 36 16.58 2.62 12.22
C GLU A 36 15.50 1.91 11.41
N TRP A 37 15.90 0.95 10.57
CA TRP A 37 14.96 0.19 9.74
C TRP A 37 13.96 -0.62 10.58
N ALA A 38 14.32 -1.04 11.79
CA ALA A 38 13.44 -1.77 12.70
C ALA A 38 12.25 -0.90 13.15
N ASP A 39 12.43 0.41 13.27
CA ASP A 39 11.35 1.34 13.60
C ASP A 39 10.27 1.37 12.51
N LEU A 40 10.67 1.24 11.24
CA LEU A 40 9.74 1.15 10.12
C LEU A 40 8.89 -0.13 10.22
N ILE A 41 9.49 -1.27 10.57
CA ILE A 41 8.74 -2.51 10.79
C ILE A 41 7.71 -2.34 11.92
N CYS A 42 8.13 -1.73 13.03
CA CYS A 42 7.24 -1.43 14.15
C CYS A 42 6.10 -0.47 13.75
N ALA A 43 6.41 0.57 12.97
CA ALA A 43 5.42 1.53 12.50
C ALA A 43 4.40 0.89 11.54
N LEU A 44 4.88 0.05 10.60
CA LEU A 44 4.02 -0.74 9.70
C LEU A 44 3.15 -1.73 10.49
N ALA A 45 3.70 -2.43 11.49
CA ALA A 45 2.92 -3.34 12.32
C ALA A 45 1.80 -2.63 13.09
N LYS A 46 2.06 -1.44 13.64
CA LYS A 46 1.02 -0.60 14.26
C LYS A 46 -0.05 -0.21 13.26
N LEU A 47 0.34 0.20 12.04
CA LEU A 47 -0.59 0.54 10.98
C LEU A 47 -1.45 -0.68 10.57
N ASN A 48 -0.85 -1.85 10.36
CA ASN A 48 -1.56 -3.09 10.02
C ASN A 48 -2.64 -3.42 11.05
N LYS A 49 -2.32 -3.30 12.34
CA LYS A 49 -3.30 -3.52 13.41
C LYS A 49 -4.49 -2.55 13.30
N VAL A 50 -4.24 -1.27 13.01
CA VAL A 50 -5.32 -0.28 12.84
C VAL A 50 -6.17 -0.60 11.61
N LEU A 51 -5.55 -0.97 10.49
CA LEU A 51 -6.26 -1.33 9.26
C LEU A 51 -7.14 -2.58 9.45
N LEU A 52 -6.58 -3.64 10.05
CA LEU A 52 -7.27 -4.91 10.30
C LEU A 52 -8.47 -4.78 11.25
N SER A 53 -8.39 -3.86 12.22
CA SER A 53 -9.53 -3.57 13.11
C SER A 53 -10.65 -2.77 12.42
N ASN A 54 -10.44 -2.30 11.18
CA ASN A 54 -11.33 -1.37 10.48
C ASN A 54 -11.65 -1.82 9.04
N VAL A 55 -11.51 -3.11 8.72
CA VAL A 55 -11.69 -3.69 7.36
C VAL A 55 -13.05 -3.44 6.70
N LYS A 56 -14.07 -3.07 7.48
CA LYS A 56 -15.40 -2.71 6.96
C LYS A 56 -15.40 -1.40 6.14
N TYR A 57 -14.37 -0.56 6.29
CA TYR A 57 -14.26 0.69 5.54
C TYR A 57 -13.42 0.48 4.28
N SER A 58 -14.00 0.80 3.13
CA SER A 58 -13.32 0.75 1.83
C SER A 58 -12.53 2.02 1.49
N ILE A 59 -12.48 2.98 2.41
CA ILE A 59 -11.70 4.20 2.30
C ILE A 59 -10.70 4.23 3.43
N ILE A 60 -9.41 4.28 3.09
CA ILE A 60 -8.33 4.38 4.05
C ILE A 60 -8.13 5.86 4.41
N PRO A 61 -8.27 6.25 5.69
CA PRO A 61 -7.93 7.59 6.15
C PRO A 61 -6.50 7.94 5.78
N ARG A 62 -6.28 9.20 5.36
CA ARG A 62 -4.93 9.69 5.01
C ARG A 62 -4.23 8.84 3.94
N ARG A 63 -4.97 8.19 3.03
CA ARG A 63 -4.44 7.30 1.99
C ARG A 63 -3.19 7.82 1.26
N ILE A 64 -3.12 9.13 0.97
CA ILE A 64 -1.96 9.76 0.33
C ILE A 64 -0.72 9.72 1.23
N THR A 65 -0.86 10.02 2.51
CA THR A 65 0.26 9.96 3.47
C THR A 65 0.66 8.52 3.73
N VAL A 66 -0.32 7.62 3.90
CA VAL A 66 -0.09 6.18 4.04
C VAL A 66 0.70 5.64 2.86
N SER A 67 0.27 5.95 1.63
CA SER A 67 0.93 5.44 0.42
C SER A 67 2.35 6.00 0.24
N LYS A 68 2.57 7.27 0.59
CA LYS A 68 3.93 7.86 0.63
C LYS A 68 4.84 7.14 1.63
N ARG A 69 4.34 6.82 2.84
CA ARG A 69 5.12 6.06 3.84
C ARG A 69 5.41 4.64 3.35
N LEU A 70 4.45 3.98 2.71
CA LEU A 70 4.69 2.67 2.11
C LEU A 70 5.72 2.72 0.99
N ALA A 71 5.69 3.73 0.13
CA ALA A 71 6.70 3.91 -0.91
C ALA A 71 8.11 4.12 -0.33
N GLN A 72 8.24 4.88 0.77
CA GLN A 72 9.50 5.00 1.50
C GLN A 72 10.01 3.64 1.99
N CYS A 73 9.11 2.81 2.54
CA CYS A 73 9.44 1.46 2.97
C CYS A 73 9.88 0.54 1.84
N MET A 74 9.65 0.87 0.57
CA MET A 74 10.11 0.12 -0.60
C MET A 74 11.45 0.61 -1.18
N HIS A 75 12.14 1.53 -0.50
CA HIS A 75 13.43 2.01 -0.98
C HIS A 75 14.46 0.85 -1.05
N PRO A 76 15.26 0.73 -2.13
CA PRO A 76 16.22 -0.37 -2.32
C PRO A 76 17.27 -0.52 -1.20
N ALA A 77 17.63 0.60 -0.55
CA ALA A 77 18.59 0.59 0.56
C ALA A 77 18.03 0.00 1.88
N LEU A 78 16.74 -0.30 1.95
CA LEU A 78 16.11 -0.89 3.13
C LEU A 78 16.19 -2.43 3.08
N PRO A 79 16.28 -3.10 4.25
CA PRO A 79 16.39 -4.55 4.29
C PRO A 79 15.08 -5.25 3.92
N SER A 80 15.20 -6.50 3.48
CA SER A 80 14.06 -7.33 3.02
C SER A 80 12.93 -7.44 4.06
N GLY A 81 13.25 -7.43 5.35
CA GLY A 81 12.24 -7.43 6.42
C GLY A 81 11.29 -6.22 6.38
N VAL A 82 11.78 -5.04 5.99
CA VAL A 82 10.94 -3.84 5.80
C VAL A 82 10.08 -3.99 4.56
N HIS A 83 10.65 -4.45 3.44
CA HIS A 83 9.91 -4.69 2.19
C HIS A 83 8.76 -5.68 2.40
N LEU A 84 9.05 -6.84 3.01
CA LEU A 84 8.05 -7.87 3.29
C LEU A 84 6.92 -7.33 4.17
N LYS A 85 7.26 -6.56 5.22
CA LYS A 85 6.23 -5.98 6.09
C LYS A 85 5.39 -4.94 5.38
N ALA A 86 5.98 -4.15 4.49
CA ALA A 86 5.26 -3.17 3.71
C ALA A 86 4.36 -3.83 2.65
N LEU A 87 4.79 -4.95 2.03
CA LEU A 87 3.96 -5.75 1.12
C LEU A 87 2.74 -6.33 1.84
N GLU A 88 2.90 -6.81 3.08
CA GLU A 88 1.77 -7.20 3.93
C GLU A 88 0.78 -6.03 4.15
N THR A 89 1.29 -4.82 4.40
CA THR A 89 0.44 -3.63 4.54
C THR A 89 -0.30 -3.30 3.24
N TYR A 90 0.36 -3.39 2.08
CA TYR A 90 -0.29 -3.21 0.78
C TYR A 90 -1.42 -4.22 0.57
N ASP A 91 -1.18 -5.50 0.85
CA ASP A 91 -2.19 -6.56 0.73
C ASP A 91 -3.42 -6.28 1.61
N ILE A 92 -3.22 -5.87 2.87
CA ILE A 92 -4.31 -5.48 3.78
C ILE A 92 -5.11 -4.32 3.18
N ILE A 93 -4.43 -3.26 2.72
CA ILE A 93 -5.08 -2.09 2.13
C ILE A 93 -5.92 -2.50 0.91
N PHE A 94 -5.35 -3.28 -0.01
CA PHE A 94 -6.03 -3.68 -1.24
C PHE A 94 -7.24 -4.57 -0.97
N LYS A 95 -7.17 -5.46 0.03
CA LYS A 95 -8.32 -6.22 0.53
C LYS A 95 -9.42 -5.32 1.11
N CYS A 96 -9.07 -4.28 1.85
CA CYS A 96 -10.04 -3.34 2.41
C CYS A 96 -10.74 -2.50 1.33
N ILE A 97 -9.98 -1.92 0.40
CA ILE A 97 -10.54 -0.97 -0.58
C ILE A 97 -11.20 -1.67 -1.79
N GLY A 98 -10.78 -2.90 -2.08
CA GLY A 98 -11.28 -3.70 -3.19
C GLY A 98 -10.83 -3.20 -4.58
N PRO A 99 -11.11 -3.98 -5.63
CA PRO A 99 -10.58 -3.74 -6.98
C PRO A 99 -11.11 -2.45 -7.62
N VAL A 100 -12.35 -2.08 -7.32
CA VAL A 100 -12.96 -0.84 -7.85
C VAL A 100 -12.19 0.38 -7.35
N ARG A 101 -11.96 0.48 -6.04
CA ARG A 101 -11.24 1.62 -5.48
C ARG A 101 -9.76 1.57 -5.85
N LEU A 102 -9.13 0.39 -5.79
CA LEU A 102 -7.75 0.22 -6.21
C LEU A 102 -7.51 0.76 -7.62
N SER A 103 -8.40 0.47 -8.58
CA SER A 103 -8.27 1.01 -9.95
C SER A 103 -8.29 2.54 -10.03
N GLN A 104 -9.01 3.21 -9.11
CA GLN A 104 -9.07 4.67 -9.02
C GLN A 104 -7.87 5.28 -8.30
N GLU A 105 -7.13 4.47 -7.54
CA GLU A 105 -6.03 4.86 -6.66
C GLU A 105 -4.69 4.22 -7.06
N LEU A 106 -4.63 3.60 -8.25
CA LEU A 106 -3.42 2.95 -8.77
C LEU A 106 -2.19 3.84 -8.63
N PHE A 107 -2.30 5.11 -9.05
CA PHE A 107 -1.18 6.06 -9.03
C PHE A 107 -0.54 6.20 -7.64
N ILE A 108 -1.36 6.26 -6.58
CA ILE A 108 -0.84 6.54 -5.24
C ILE A 108 -0.16 5.32 -4.61
N TYR A 109 -0.58 4.11 -4.97
CA TYR A 109 -0.03 2.86 -4.43
C TYR A 109 1.06 2.23 -5.31
N SER A 110 1.10 2.55 -6.60
CA SER A 110 2.07 1.97 -7.54
C SER A 110 3.49 2.51 -7.37
N ALA A 111 3.63 3.73 -6.85
CA ALA A 111 4.91 4.45 -6.78
C ALA A 111 6.01 3.69 -6.00
N GLY A 112 5.64 2.93 -4.97
CA GLY A 112 6.58 2.09 -4.22
C GLY A 112 6.73 0.69 -4.78
N LEU A 113 5.69 0.14 -5.39
CA LEU A 113 5.66 -1.26 -5.82
C LEU A 113 6.44 -1.48 -7.12
N PHE A 114 6.16 -0.69 -8.15
CA PHE A 114 6.71 -0.92 -9.50
C PHE A 114 8.25 -0.87 -9.56
N PRO A 115 8.94 0.05 -8.87
CA PRO A 115 10.40 0.09 -8.90
C PRO A 115 11.09 -1.02 -8.09
N LEU A 116 10.36 -1.72 -7.21
CA LEU A 116 10.96 -2.59 -6.20
C LEU A 116 11.63 -3.83 -6.82
N PHE A 117 10.99 -4.45 -7.82
CA PHE A 117 11.37 -5.78 -8.29
C PHE A 117 12.85 -5.90 -8.67
N ALA A 118 13.36 -4.95 -9.46
CA ALA A 118 14.74 -4.96 -9.97
C ALA A 118 15.82 -4.95 -8.87
N ASN A 119 15.49 -4.40 -7.69
CA ASN A 119 16.43 -4.25 -6.58
C ASN A 119 16.04 -5.09 -5.35
N ALA A 120 14.98 -5.88 -5.45
CA ALA A 120 14.46 -6.65 -4.33
C ALA A 120 15.33 -7.88 -4.06
N ALA A 121 15.50 -8.23 -2.79
CA ALA A 121 16.10 -9.49 -2.40
C ALA A 121 15.28 -10.68 -2.94
N MET A 122 15.94 -11.82 -3.19
CA MET A 122 15.31 -13.01 -3.77
C MET A 122 14.07 -13.50 -3.00
N ASN A 123 14.06 -13.35 -1.68
CA ASN A 123 12.92 -13.74 -0.84
C ASN A 123 11.74 -12.73 -0.90
N VAL A 124 11.96 -11.51 -1.37
CA VAL A 124 10.93 -10.46 -1.50
C VAL A 124 10.17 -10.58 -2.81
N LYS A 125 10.86 -10.95 -3.90
CA LYS A 125 10.28 -11.02 -5.25
C LYS A 125 9.01 -11.88 -5.34
N PRO A 126 8.92 -13.10 -4.76
CA PRO A 126 7.69 -13.88 -4.78
C PRO A 126 6.53 -13.18 -4.06
N SER A 127 6.81 -12.49 -2.96
CA SER A 127 5.79 -11.74 -2.20
C SER A 127 5.28 -10.55 -3.01
N LEU A 128 6.16 -9.86 -3.75
CA LEU A 128 5.77 -8.75 -4.63
C LEU A 128 4.91 -9.25 -5.80
N LEU A 129 5.31 -10.34 -6.45
CA LEU A 129 4.53 -10.96 -7.53
C LEU A 129 3.15 -11.41 -7.03
N SER A 130 3.07 -11.96 -5.82
CA SER A 130 1.78 -12.34 -5.22
C SER A 130 0.85 -11.14 -5.04
N VAL A 131 1.37 -9.97 -4.67
CA VAL A 131 0.57 -8.72 -4.61
C VAL A 131 0.05 -8.34 -6.00
N TYR A 132 0.89 -8.43 -7.03
CA TYR A 132 0.47 -8.14 -8.40
C TYR A 132 -0.58 -9.11 -8.92
N GLU A 133 -0.36 -10.41 -8.75
CA GLU A 133 -1.28 -11.47 -9.16
C GLU A 133 -2.63 -11.35 -8.45
N THR A 134 -2.61 -11.07 -7.15
CA THR A 134 -3.85 -11.00 -6.34
C THR A 134 -4.63 -9.71 -6.59
N HIS A 135 -3.96 -8.57 -6.79
CA HIS A 135 -4.62 -7.26 -6.74
C HIS A 135 -4.57 -6.46 -8.03
N PHE A 136 -3.52 -6.61 -8.86
CA PHE A 136 -3.35 -5.82 -10.08
C PHE A 136 -3.85 -6.55 -11.32
N VAL A 137 -3.50 -7.83 -11.48
CA VAL A 137 -3.93 -8.65 -12.62
C VAL A 137 -5.47 -8.71 -12.73
N PRO A 138 -6.25 -8.90 -11.65
CA PRO A 138 -7.70 -8.96 -11.73
C PRO A 138 -8.38 -7.64 -12.10
N LEU A 139 -7.65 -6.51 -12.12
CA LEU A 139 -8.20 -5.24 -12.58
C LEU A 139 -8.48 -5.24 -14.08
N GLY A 140 -7.82 -6.10 -14.85
CA GLY A 140 -7.99 -6.22 -16.30
C GLY A 140 -7.82 -4.86 -17.00
N GLU A 141 -8.82 -4.45 -17.79
CA GLU A 141 -8.77 -3.16 -18.50
C GLU A 141 -8.65 -1.94 -17.57
N LYS A 142 -9.06 -2.06 -16.30
CA LYS A 142 -8.95 -0.98 -15.32
C LYS A 142 -7.51 -0.73 -14.87
N LEU A 143 -6.57 -1.61 -15.20
CA LEU A 143 -5.13 -1.41 -14.98
C LEU A 143 -4.51 -0.42 -16.00
N ARG A 144 -5.17 -0.16 -17.13
CA ARG A 144 -4.65 0.71 -18.22
C ARG A 144 -3.95 1.99 -17.75
N PRO A 145 -4.48 2.77 -16.79
CA PRO A 145 -3.82 4.00 -16.33
C PRO A 145 -2.44 3.79 -15.72
N GLY A 146 -2.16 2.61 -15.15
CA GLY A 146 -0.88 2.25 -14.54
C GLY A 146 -0.08 1.22 -15.36
N LEU A 147 -0.58 0.80 -16.52
CA LEU A 147 -0.06 -0.36 -17.25
C LEU A 147 1.41 -0.22 -17.64
N ASN A 148 1.83 0.94 -18.16
CA ASN A 148 3.22 1.16 -18.55
C ASN A 148 4.17 0.98 -17.36
N GLY A 149 3.82 1.54 -16.19
CA GLY A 149 4.61 1.36 -14.98
C GLY A 149 4.61 -0.08 -14.49
N PHE A 150 3.45 -0.76 -14.58
CA PHE A 150 3.32 -2.15 -14.19
C PHE A 150 4.21 -3.06 -15.04
N LEU A 151 4.20 -2.87 -16.38
CA LEU A 151 5.05 -3.62 -17.29
C LEU A 151 6.53 -3.42 -16.98
N ILE A 152 6.96 -2.17 -16.76
CA ILE A 152 8.35 -1.86 -16.37
C ILE A 152 8.71 -2.55 -15.05
N GLY A 153 7.78 -2.62 -14.09
CA GLY A 153 8.03 -3.24 -12.80
C GLY A 153 8.08 -4.77 -12.83
N VAL A 154 7.43 -5.42 -13.80
CA VAL A 154 7.40 -6.89 -13.92
C VAL A 154 8.46 -7.41 -14.90
N LEU A 155 8.85 -6.60 -15.89
CA LEU A 155 9.77 -7.01 -16.96
C LEU A 155 11.09 -7.64 -16.47
N PRO A 156 11.76 -7.13 -15.41
CA PRO A 156 13.00 -7.76 -14.93
C PRO A 156 12.79 -9.20 -14.43
N GLY A 157 11.57 -9.57 -14.02
CA GLY A 157 11.24 -10.94 -13.63
C GLY A 157 11.13 -11.92 -14.80
N LEU A 158 10.97 -11.42 -16.03
CA LEU A 158 11.01 -12.23 -17.24
C LEU A 158 12.44 -12.54 -17.67
N GLU A 159 13.40 -11.70 -17.32
CA GLU A 159 14.82 -11.87 -17.68
C GLU A 159 15.56 -12.87 -16.77
N GLU A 160 14.98 -13.20 -15.61
CA GLU A 160 15.57 -14.12 -14.62
C GLU A 160 15.15 -15.59 -14.78
N GLY A 161 14.23 -15.90 -15.69
CA GLY A 161 13.73 -17.25 -15.97
C GLY A 161 14.25 -17.80 -17.30
#